data_AF-A0A380EGM1-F1
#
_entry.id   AF-A0A380EGM1-F1
#
_cell.length_a   1.000
_cell.length_b   1.000
_cell.length_c   1.000
_cell.angle_alpha   90.00
_cell.angle_beta   90.00
_cell.angle_gamma   90.00
#
_symmetry.space_group_name_H-M   'P 1'
#
loop_
_entity.id
_entity.type
_entity.pdbx_description
1 polymer ?
#
loop_
_entity_poly.entity_id
_entity_poly.type
_entity_poly.pdbx_seq_one_letter_code
_entity_poly.pdbx_strand_id
1 'polypeptide(L)'
;MAKDNGTIHATLLQFSWYSHIQVYGPESWGNINQLRNKSVDIFGIKDQETIDSFALSQETFTGGVTPAATSNDKHYKLNVTYKDKAENVTGGFPVYEGNKPVLTLKELDFRIRQTLIKSKKLYNNSYNKDKLK
;
A
#
# COMPACT_ATOMS: atom_id res chain seq x y z
N MET A 1 -10.42 -28.19 11.74
CA MET A 1 -9.41 -27.26 11.16
C MET A 1 -10.10 -25.93 10.99
N ALA A 2 -9.72 -24.91 11.75
CA ALA A 2 -10.26 -23.57 11.56
C ALA A 2 -9.84 -23.08 10.17
N LYS A 3 -10.79 -22.64 9.34
CA LYS A 3 -10.42 -21.90 8.13
C LYS A 3 -9.78 -20.61 8.59
N ASP A 4 -8.55 -20.34 8.14
CA ASP A 4 -7.91 -19.04 8.32
C ASP A 4 -8.73 -18.01 7.55
N ASN A 5 -9.73 -17.43 8.22
CA ASN A 5 -10.63 -16.45 7.67
C ASN A 5 -9.82 -15.20 7.31
N GLY A 6 -9.60 -14.97 6.01
CA GLY A 6 -9.09 -13.70 5.50
C GLY A 6 -7.60 -13.40 5.72
N THR A 7 -6.72 -14.40 5.65
CA THR A 7 -5.27 -14.16 5.67
C THR A 7 -4.61 -14.62 4.36
N ILE A 8 -3.76 -13.77 3.76
CA ILE A 8 -2.83 -14.13 2.68
C ILE A 8 -1.44 -14.24 3.28
N HIS A 9 -0.76 -15.35 3.00
CA HIS A 9 0.67 -15.47 3.21
C HIS A 9 1.37 -15.31 1.86
N ALA A 10 2.26 -14.33 1.76
CA ALA A 10 3.11 -14.15 0.61
C ALA A 10 4.56 -14.46 1.00
N THR A 11 5.22 -15.27 0.19
CA THR A 11 6.62 -15.63 0.39
C THR A 11 7.48 -14.74 -0.49
N LEU A 12 8.45 -14.04 0.11
CA LEU A 12 9.47 -13.32 -0.64
C LEU A 12 10.51 -14.33 -1.14
N LEU A 13 10.53 -14.57 -2.45
CA LEU A 13 11.51 -15.46 -3.08
C LEU A 13 12.84 -14.71 -3.30
N GLN A 14 13.52 -14.33 -2.22
CA GLN A 14 14.91 -13.85 -2.30
C GLN A 14 15.74 -14.38 -1.11
N PHE A 15 16.55 -15.39 -1.44
CA PHE A 15 17.64 -16.06 -0.72
C PHE A 15 17.86 -15.85 0.80
N SER A 16 17.88 -17.01 1.49
CA SER A 16 18.38 -17.30 2.83
C SER A 16 17.50 -16.80 3.99
N TRP A 17 16.80 -17.76 4.62
CA TRP A 17 15.83 -17.60 5.71
C TRP A 17 14.44 -17.16 5.23
N TYR A 18 13.40 -17.87 5.66
CA TYR A 18 12.05 -17.69 5.14
C TYR A 18 11.45 -16.38 5.67
N SER A 19 11.53 -15.30 4.90
CA SER A 19 10.76 -14.09 5.16
C SER A 19 9.34 -14.27 4.65
N HIS A 20 8.38 -14.31 5.57
CA HIS A 20 6.96 -14.37 5.25
C HIS A 20 6.33 -13.02 5.50
N ILE A 21 5.61 -12.52 4.48
CA ILE A 21 4.68 -11.42 4.66
C ILE A 21 3.32 -12.02 4.96
N GLN A 22 2.80 -11.74 6.16
CA GLN A 22 1.43 -12.05 6.52
C GLN A 22 0.55 -10.83 6.27
N VAL A 23 -0.41 -10.98 5.36
CA VAL A 23 -1.39 -9.95 5.06
C VAL A 23 -2.76 -10.35 5.58
N TYR A 24 -3.29 -9.53 6.49
CA TYR A 24 -4.64 -9.68 7.00
C TYR A 24 -5.65 -8.88 6.15
N GLY A 25 -6.80 -9.47 5.88
CA GLY A 25 -7.89 -8.80 5.19
C GLY A 25 -9.18 -9.64 5.15
N PRO A 26 -10.35 -9.12 5.55
CA PRO A 26 -11.63 -9.78 5.38
C PRO A 26 -11.79 -10.39 3.98
N GLU A 27 -12.42 -11.57 3.88
CA GLU A 27 -12.68 -12.19 2.56
C GLU A 27 -13.56 -11.30 1.65
N SER A 28 -14.32 -10.38 2.25
CA SER A 28 -15.12 -9.37 1.57
C SER A 28 -14.27 -8.23 0.96
N TRP A 29 -13.01 -8.10 1.34
CA TRP A 29 -12.10 -7.14 0.72
C TRP A 29 -11.61 -7.70 -0.61
N GLY A 30 -11.98 -6.97 -1.67
CA GLY A 30 -11.90 -7.41 -3.07
C GLY A 30 -10.66 -8.22 -3.43
N ASN A 31 -10.91 -9.27 -4.22
CA ASN A 31 -9.95 -10.14 -4.88
C ASN A 31 -8.95 -10.91 -4.02
N ILE A 32 -8.97 -10.81 -2.68
CA ILE A 32 -8.01 -11.53 -1.82
C ILE A 32 -8.04 -13.05 -2.10
N ASN A 33 -9.23 -13.61 -2.32
CA ASN A 33 -9.41 -15.01 -2.72
C ASN A 33 -9.00 -15.29 -4.18
N GLN A 34 -9.10 -14.30 -5.07
CA GLN A 34 -8.70 -14.43 -6.49
C GLN A 34 -7.18 -14.33 -6.70
N LEU A 35 -6.44 -13.86 -5.69
CA LEU A 35 -4.99 -13.70 -5.70
C LEU A 35 -4.25 -14.89 -5.06
N ARG A 36 -4.98 -15.87 -4.51
CA ARG A 36 -4.38 -17.10 -3.97
C ARG A 36 -3.59 -17.83 -5.06
N ASN A 37 -2.39 -18.28 -4.69
CA ASN A 37 -1.46 -19.01 -5.57
C ASN A 37 -1.03 -18.22 -6.83
N LYS A 38 -1.05 -16.88 -6.79
CA LYS A 38 -0.57 -16.01 -7.88
C LYS A 38 0.58 -15.12 -7.39
N SER A 39 1.36 -14.62 -8.35
CA SER A 39 2.27 -13.51 -8.10
C SER A 39 1.48 -12.24 -7.78
N VAL A 40 1.88 -11.56 -6.71
CA VAL A 40 1.23 -10.35 -6.20
C VAL A 40 2.25 -9.27 -5.92
N ASP A 41 1.82 -8.02 -6.02
CA ASP A 41 2.54 -6.89 -5.43
C ASP A 41 1.95 -6.57 -4.07
N ILE A 42 2.81 -6.22 -3.12
CA ILE A 42 2.40 -5.86 -1.76
C ILE A 42 2.88 -4.44 -1.46
N PHE A 43 1.94 -3.60 -1.02
CA PHE A 43 2.21 -2.31 -0.41
C PHE A 43 1.91 -2.38 1.09
N GLY A 44 2.96 -2.52 1.91
CA GLY A 44 2.86 -2.61 3.36
C GLY A 44 3.11 -1.27 4.06
N ILE A 45 2.32 -1.00 5.10
CA ILE A 45 2.67 -0.04 6.16
C ILE A 45 2.68 -0.87 7.42
N LYS A 46 3.79 -0.87 8.15
CA LYS A 46 4.01 -1.71 9.33
C LYS A 46 2.88 -1.50 10.34
N ASP A 47 2.11 -2.55 10.60
CA ASP A 47 1.01 -2.49 11.58
C ASP A 47 1.53 -2.77 13.00
N GLN A 48 2.54 -3.61 13.12
CA GLN A 48 3.18 -4.01 14.37
C GLN A 48 4.68 -4.24 14.17
N GLU A 49 5.44 -4.28 15.26
CA GLU A 49 6.87 -4.56 15.18
C GLU A 49 7.16 -5.92 14.54
N THR A 50 8.33 -6.00 13.90
CA THR A 50 8.78 -7.22 13.21
C THR A 50 8.97 -8.31 14.25
N ILE A 51 8.43 -9.50 13.97
CA ILE A 51 8.68 -10.66 14.82
C ILE A 51 9.88 -11.39 14.25
N ASP A 52 11.03 -11.22 14.90
CA ASP A 52 12.27 -11.89 14.54
C ASP A 52 12.58 -13.04 15.50
N SER A 53 12.92 -14.18 14.92
CA SER A 53 13.41 -15.37 15.61
C SER A 53 14.58 -15.96 14.83
N PHE A 54 15.27 -16.93 15.43
CA PHE A 54 16.44 -17.57 14.82
C PHE A 54 16.19 -18.12 13.40
N ALA A 55 14.96 -18.53 13.07
CA ALA A 55 14.63 -19.16 11.79
C ALA A 55 13.54 -18.45 10.97
N LEU A 56 12.95 -17.38 11.50
CA LEU A 56 11.80 -16.69 10.92
C LEU A 56 11.87 -15.20 11.20
N SER A 57 11.75 -14.40 10.15
CA SER A 57 11.41 -12.98 10.24
C SER A 57 10.04 -12.78 9.62
N GLN A 58 9.11 -12.26 10.41
CA GLN A 58 7.72 -12.08 10.01
C GLN A 58 7.32 -10.61 10.08
N GLU A 59 6.88 -10.11 8.92
CA GLU A 59 6.29 -8.79 8.76
C GLU A 59 4.78 -8.92 8.63
N THR A 60 4.06 -8.07 9.35
CA THR A 60 2.58 -8.09 9.40
C THR A 60 2.01 -6.78 8.87
N PHE A 61 1.10 -6.91 7.91
CA PHE A 61 0.39 -5.78 7.31
C PHE A 61 -1.10 -6.08 7.10
N THR A 62 -1.90 -5.03 7.01
CA THR A 62 -3.32 -5.11 6.69
C THR A 62 -3.56 -4.63 5.25
N GLY A 63 -4.18 -5.46 4.42
CA GLY A 63 -4.49 -5.16 3.02
C GLY A 63 -3.25 -4.85 2.15
N GLY A 64 -3.45 -4.05 1.09
CA GLY A 64 -2.33 -3.59 0.25
C GLY A 64 -1.84 -4.60 -0.80
N VAL A 65 -2.62 -5.64 -1.10
CA VAL A 65 -2.28 -6.67 -2.09
C VAL A 65 -2.95 -6.39 -3.42
N THR A 66 -2.18 -6.44 -4.51
CA THR A 66 -2.67 -6.32 -5.89
C THR A 66 -2.10 -7.43 -6.76
N PRO A 67 -2.69 -7.74 -7.93
CA PRO A 67 -1.99 -8.51 -8.95
C PRO A 67 -0.60 -7.92 -9.23
N ALA A 68 0.40 -8.76 -9.43
CA ALA A 68 1.74 -8.30 -9.80
C ALA A 68 1.72 -7.60 -11.16
N ALA A 69 2.46 -6.50 -11.27
CA ALA A 69 2.69 -5.84 -12.55
C ALA A 69 3.51 -6.74 -13.51
N THR A 70 3.21 -6.62 -14.80
CA THR A 70 3.90 -7.29 -15.90
C THR A 70 4.53 -6.26 -16.85
N SER A 71 5.45 -6.70 -17.70
CA SER A 71 6.06 -5.83 -18.71
C SER A 71 5.09 -5.29 -19.75
N ASN A 72 3.91 -5.91 -19.89
CA ASN A 72 2.88 -5.50 -20.84
C ASN A 72 1.93 -4.44 -20.26
N ASP A 73 1.97 -4.22 -18.94
CA ASP A 73 1.10 -3.23 -18.30
C ASP A 73 1.53 -1.81 -18.67
N LYS A 74 0.52 -0.96 -18.94
CA LYS A 74 0.75 0.42 -19.35
C LYS A 74 1.39 1.21 -18.20
N HIS A 75 2.46 1.92 -18.53
CA HIS A 75 3.07 2.88 -17.61
C HIS A 75 2.21 4.15 -17.49
N TYR A 76 2.02 4.65 -16.27
CA TYR A 76 1.26 5.87 -16.00
C TYR A 76 1.81 6.64 -14.80
N LYS A 77 1.38 7.89 -14.71
CA LYS A 77 1.76 8.82 -13.65
C LYS A 77 0.50 9.41 -13.01
N LEU A 78 0.50 9.46 -11.68
CA LEU A 78 -0.53 10.12 -10.89
C LEU A 78 0.09 11.30 -10.16
N ASN A 79 -0.63 12.41 -10.17
CA ASN A 79 -0.27 13.63 -9.45
C ASN A 79 -1.39 14.00 -8.47
N VAL A 80 -1.03 14.65 -7.36
CA VAL A 80 -1.97 15.25 -6.44
C VAL A 80 -2.00 16.77 -6.61
N THR A 81 -3.20 17.31 -6.53
CA THR A 81 -3.49 18.75 -6.39
C THR A 81 -4.23 18.93 -5.09
N TYR A 82 -3.97 20.02 -4.36
CA TYR A 82 -4.75 20.40 -3.19
C TYR A 82 -5.33 21.79 -3.39
N LYS A 83 -6.44 22.05 -2.69
CA LYS A 83 -7.12 23.33 -2.67
C LYS A 83 -6.97 23.93 -1.28
N ASP A 84 -6.50 25.16 -1.18
CA ASP A 84 -6.41 25.84 0.12
C ASP A 84 -7.76 26.46 0.53
N LYS A 85 -7.82 27.03 1.74
CA LYS A 85 -9.03 27.68 2.27
C LYS A 85 -9.48 28.89 1.45
N ALA A 86 -8.59 29.50 0.68
CA ALA A 86 -8.89 30.60 -0.22
C ALA A 86 -9.28 30.09 -1.62
N GLU A 87 -9.56 28.79 -1.74
CA GLU A 87 -9.97 28.11 -2.97
C GLU A 87 -8.88 28.08 -4.06
N ASN A 88 -7.62 28.44 -3.72
CA ASN A 88 -6.51 28.37 -4.67
C ASN A 88 -6.07 26.92 -4.85
N VAL A 89 -6.00 26.49 -6.10
CA VAL A 89 -5.49 25.17 -6.45
C VAL A 89 -3.98 25.25 -6.59
N THR A 90 -3.27 24.47 -5.78
CA THR A 90 -1.83 24.25 -5.92
C THR A 90 -1.61 22.76 -6.16
N GLY A 91 -0.84 22.37 -7.16
CA GLY A 91 -0.72 20.95 -7.45
C GLY A 91 0.28 20.56 -8.53
N GLY A 92 0.10 19.34 -9.05
CA GLY A 92 1.04 18.71 -9.97
C GLY A 92 2.14 17.92 -9.24
N PHE A 93 1.97 17.64 -7.94
CA PHE A 93 2.97 16.88 -7.20
C PHE A 93 2.85 15.40 -7.54
N PRO A 94 3.92 14.76 -8.05
CA PRO A 94 3.87 13.34 -8.37
C PRO A 94 3.66 12.50 -7.12
N VAL A 95 2.72 11.56 -7.17
CA VAL A 95 2.44 10.59 -6.09
C VAL A 95 2.73 9.16 -6.50
N TYR A 96 2.60 8.84 -7.79
CA TYR A 96 2.90 7.52 -8.33
C TYR A 96 3.41 7.62 -9.77
N GLU A 97 4.38 6.79 -10.11
CA GLU A 97 4.89 6.58 -11.46
C GLU A 97 5.29 5.11 -11.57
N GLY A 98 4.69 4.39 -12.52
CA GLY A 98 4.85 2.94 -12.62
C GLY A 98 3.81 2.28 -13.52
N ASN A 99 3.84 0.96 -13.56
CA ASN A 99 2.99 0.12 -14.40
C ASN A 99 2.07 -0.81 -13.61
N LYS A 100 1.83 -0.58 -12.31
CA LYS A 100 0.92 -1.43 -11.54
C LYS A 100 -0.48 -1.38 -12.17
N PRO A 101 -1.08 -2.52 -12.56
CA PRO A 101 -2.40 -2.52 -13.19
C PRO A 101 -3.49 -2.00 -12.25
N VAL A 102 -3.31 -2.17 -10.94
CA VAL A 102 -4.23 -1.71 -9.89
C VAL A 102 -3.42 -1.12 -8.74
N LEU A 103 -3.89 0.00 -8.18
CA LEU A 103 -3.39 0.55 -6.93
C LEU A 103 -4.42 0.36 -5.83
N THR A 104 -3.96 -0.01 -4.64
CA THR A 104 -4.86 -0.05 -3.47
C THR A 104 -5.14 1.34 -2.95
N LEU A 105 -6.29 1.53 -2.29
CA LEU A 105 -6.59 2.76 -1.57
C LEU A 105 -5.57 3.04 -0.46
N LYS A 106 -5.01 2.00 0.18
CA LYS A 106 -3.92 2.12 1.17
C LYS A 106 -2.67 2.75 0.56
N GLU A 107 -2.26 2.26 -0.61
CA GLU A 107 -1.09 2.78 -1.33
C GLU A 107 -1.32 4.23 -1.79
N LEU A 108 -2.49 4.53 -2.35
CA LEU A 108 -2.84 5.88 -2.78
C LEU A 108 -2.90 6.87 -1.62
N ASP A 109 -3.63 6.54 -0.54
CA ASP A 109 -3.75 7.39 0.64
C ASP A 109 -2.38 7.69 1.24
N PHE A 110 -1.53 6.66 1.41
CA PHE A 110 -0.18 6.84 1.93
C PHE A 110 0.67 7.77 1.06
N ARG A 111 0.75 7.50 -0.25
CA ARG A 111 1.57 8.29 -1.17
C ARG A 111 1.12 9.75 -1.22
N ILE A 112 -0.20 9.98 -1.23
CA ILE A 112 -0.77 11.34 -1.18
C ILE A 112 -0.39 12.04 0.13
N ARG A 113 -0.64 11.42 1.30
CA ARG A 113 -0.31 12.01 2.60
C ARG A 113 1.19 12.29 2.71
N GLN A 114 2.03 11.35 2.29
CA GLN A 114 3.47 11.52 2.30
C GLN A 114 3.91 12.73 1.47
N THR A 115 3.36 12.89 0.26
CA THR A 115 3.65 14.04 -0.61
C THR A 115 3.21 15.35 0.03
N LEU A 116 2.00 15.42 0.62
CA LEU A 116 1.52 16.64 1.27
C LEU A 116 2.33 16.99 2.54
N ILE A 117 2.76 15.99 3.32
CA ILE A 117 3.64 16.18 4.48
C ILE A 117 4.98 16.75 4.05
N LYS A 118 5.62 16.15 3.03
CA LYS A 118 6.91 16.63 2.49
C LYS A 118 6.81 18.07 1.97
N SER A 119 5.70 18.41 1.32
CA SER A 119 5.42 19.78 0.87
C SER A 119 5.00 20.74 2.00
N LYS A 120 5.02 20.30 3.27
CA LYS A 120 4.63 21.09 4.45
C LYS A 120 3.16 21.55 4.42
N LYS A 121 2.30 20.83 3.69
CA LYS A 121 0.87 21.12 3.49
C LYS A 121 -0.07 20.17 4.26
N LEU A 122 0.49 19.19 4.97
CA LEU A 122 -0.23 18.30 5.87
C LEU A 122 0.61 18.03 7.13
N TYR A 123 -0.03 17.96 8.28
CA TYR A 123 0.54 17.80 9.63
C TYR A 123 1.65 18.79 9.99
N ASN A 124 1.54 20.02 9.48
CA ASN A 124 2.41 21.13 9.81
C ASN A 124 1.57 22.34 10.26
N ASN A 125 1.92 23.04 11.33
CA ASN A 125 1.34 24.33 11.74
C ASN A 125 -0.19 24.46 11.52
N SER A 126 -0.97 23.50 12.05
CA SER A 126 -2.44 23.42 11.96
C SER A 126 -3.05 22.94 10.63
N TYR A 127 -2.25 22.56 9.62
CA TYR A 127 -2.74 21.87 8.42
C TYR A 127 -3.03 20.39 8.71
N ASN A 128 -4.10 20.08 9.45
CA ASN A 128 -4.45 18.70 9.84
C ASN A 128 -5.93 18.35 9.66
N LYS A 129 -6.70 19.19 8.96
CA LYS A 129 -8.15 19.02 8.76
C LYS A 129 -8.49 19.19 7.28
N ASP A 130 -8.83 18.08 6.62
CA ASP A 130 -9.58 18.00 5.36
C ASP A 130 -9.80 16.52 5.00
N LYS A 131 -10.36 16.23 3.81
CA LYS A 131 -10.54 14.88 3.25
C LYS A 131 -9.91 14.75 1.86
N LEU A 132 -9.37 13.57 1.57
CA LEU A 132 -9.04 13.17 0.20
C LEU A 132 -10.36 12.85 -0.54
N LYS A 133 -10.40 13.21 -1.82
CA LYS A 133 -11.52 12.90 -2.73
C LYS A 133 -10.98 12.13 -3.92
#